data_AF-A0A0F9I674-F1
#
_entry.id   AF-A0A0F9I674-F1
#
_cell.length_a   1.000
_cell.length_b   1.000
_cell.length_c   1.000
_cell.angle_alpha   90.00
_cell.angle_beta   90.00
_cell.angle_gamma   90.00
#
_symmetry.space_group_name_H-M   'P 1'
#
loop_
_entity.id
_entity.type
_entity.pdbx_description
1 polymer ?
#
loop_
_entity_poly.entity_id
_entity_poly.type
_entity_poly.pdbx_seq_one_letter_code
_entity_poly.pdbx_strand_id
1 'polypeptide(L)'
;MRHAVVLDFDGTLADTMPQLTELGVDVLTKHYGLPLDKARDYFLETVGEPFHQQLQALFHGDSRNHTAGEEFRTRKREIFDDARPFDDVDDALRHLVY
;
A
#
# COMPACT_ATOMS: atom_id res chain seq x y z
N MET A 1 -28.53 -16.74 12.97
CA MET A 1 -27.94 -16.03 11.82
C MET A 1 -26.45 -16.33 11.80
N ARG A 2 -25.81 -16.44 10.63
CA ARG A 2 -24.35 -16.49 10.52
C ARG A 2 -23.86 -15.10 10.13
N HIS A 3 -22.87 -14.60 10.85
CA HIS A 3 -22.23 -13.31 10.60
C HIS A 3 -20.84 -13.59 10.02
N ALA A 4 -20.36 -12.71 9.15
CA ALA A 4 -19.03 -12.78 8.58
C ALA A 4 -18.35 -11.42 8.73
N VAL A 5 -17.07 -11.45 9.05
CA VAL A 5 -16.18 -10.27 9.08
C VAL A 5 -15.12 -10.49 8.02
N VAL A 6 -14.93 -9.50 7.15
CA VAL A 6 -13.87 -9.49 6.14
C VAL A 6 -12.91 -8.38 6.51
N LEU A 7 -11.64 -8.73 6.64
CA LEU A 7 -10.57 -7.83 7.06
C LEU A 7 -9.66 -7.60 5.87
N ASP A 8 -9.28 -6.33 5.65
CA ASP A 8 -8.19 -6.00 4.76
C ASP A 8 -6.84 -6.44 5.38
N PHE A 9 -5.78 -6.48 4.58
CA PHE A 9 -4.46 -6.90 5.02
C PHE A 9 -3.54 -5.73 5.33
N ASP A 10 -3.18 -4.94 4.31
CA ASP A 10 -2.20 -3.87 4.41
C ASP A 10 -2.72 -2.72 5.29
N GLY A 11 -2.02 -2.38 6.37
CA GLY A 11 -2.46 -1.34 7.30
C GLY A 11 -3.69 -1.69 8.13
N THR A 12 -4.15 -2.95 8.08
CA THR A 12 -5.25 -3.47 8.90
C THR A 12 -4.79 -4.64 9.74
N LEU A 13 -4.33 -5.73 9.11
CA LEU A 13 -3.76 -6.88 9.80
C LEU A 13 -2.24 -6.79 9.90
N ALA A 14 -1.58 -6.25 8.88
CA ALA A 14 -0.13 -6.13 8.82
C ALA A 14 0.30 -4.67 8.88
N ASP A 15 1.32 -4.38 9.70
CA ASP A 15 1.93 -3.05 9.81
C ASP A 15 2.89 -2.80 8.64
N THR A 16 2.35 -2.76 7.43
CA THR A 16 3.10 -2.58 6.18
C THR A 16 3.09 -1.13 5.71
N MET A 17 2.19 -0.29 6.24
CA MET A 17 1.96 1.06 5.73
C MET A 17 3.18 1.99 5.80
N PRO A 18 4.03 1.98 6.85
CA PRO A 18 5.24 2.79 6.86
C PRO A 18 6.17 2.47 5.68
N GLN A 19 6.44 1.18 5.45
CA GLN A 19 7.35 0.74 4.39
C GLN A 19 6.74 0.91 2.99
N LEU A 20 5.44 0.64 2.84
CA LEU A 20 4.71 0.87 1.58
C LEU A 20 4.67 2.35 1.20
N THR A 21 4.54 3.23 2.19
CA THR A 21 4.57 4.69 1.97
C THR A 21 5.93 5.14 1.46
N GLU A 22 7.03 4.72 2.10
CA GLU A 22 8.37 5.06 1.61
C GLU A 22 8.62 4.50 0.20
N LEU A 23 8.20 3.26 -0.06
CA LEU A 23 8.30 2.67 -1.40
C LEU A 23 7.50 3.46 -2.45
N GLY A 24 6.27 3.85 -2.12
CA GLY A 24 5.44 4.66 -3.00
C GLY A 24 6.06 6.02 -3.32
N VAL A 25 6.54 6.72 -2.28
CA VAL A 25 7.26 8.00 -2.40
C VAL A 25 8.48 7.87 -3.29
N ASP A 26 9.29 6.84 -3.08
CA ASP A 26 10.49 6.55 -3.88
C ASP A 26 10.13 6.37 -5.37
N VAL A 27 9.13 5.53 -5.65
CA VAL A 27 8.70 5.24 -7.03
C VAL A 27 8.15 6.51 -7.69
N LEU A 28 7.33 7.28 -6.99
CA LEU A 28 6.75 8.51 -7.50
C LEU A 28 7.83 9.57 -7.78
N THR A 29 8.76 9.74 -6.86
CA THR A 29 9.91 10.66 -6.99
C THR A 29 10.78 10.26 -8.18
N LYS A 30 11.13 8.97 -8.29
CA LYS A 30 12.01 8.44 -9.33
C LYS A 30 11.41 8.55 -10.74
N HIS A 31 10.15 8.14 -10.91
CA HIS A 31 9.53 8.06 -12.24
C HIS A 31 8.94 9.39 -12.69
N TYR A 32 8.47 10.23 -11.76
CA TYR A 32 7.76 11.48 -12.08
C TYR A 32 8.53 12.75 -11.73
N GLY A 33 9.70 12.64 -11.09
CA GLY A 33 10.51 13.79 -10.68
C GLY A 33 9.81 14.65 -9.63
N LEU A 34 8.91 14.05 -8.86
CA LEU A 34 8.17 14.77 -7.82
C LEU A 34 9.08 15.10 -6.64
N PRO A 35 8.93 16.29 -6.03
CA PRO A 35 9.45 16.55 -4.69
C PRO A 35 8.93 15.51 -3.68
N LEU A 36 9.75 15.15 -2.68
CA LEU A 36 9.44 14.08 -1.71
C LEU A 36 8.13 14.34 -0.94
N ASP A 37 7.90 15.57 -0.51
CA ASP A 37 6.67 16.00 0.16
C ASP A 37 5.45 15.79 -0.73
N LYS A 38 5.53 16.24 -1.99
CA LYS A 38 4.46 16.07 -2.96
C LYS A 38 4.20 14.60 -3.33
N ALA A 39 5.26 13.80 -3.46
CA ALA A 39 5.14 12.37 -3.69
C ALA A 39 4.45 11.66 -2.52
N ARG A 40 4.73 12.10 -1.28
CA ARG A 40 4.09 11.58 -0.07
C ARG A 40 2.61 11.93 -0.02
N ASP A 41 2.27 13.19 -0.27
CA ASP A 41 0.88 13.64 -0.31
C ASP A 41 0.07 12.82 -1.34
N TYR A 42 0.60 12.68 -2.56
CA TYR A 42 -0.06 11.93 -3.62
C TYR A 42 -0.25 10.44 -3.30
N PHE A 43 0.74 9.81 -2.67
CA PHE A 43 0.62 8.42 -2.25
C PHE A 43 -0.46 8.25 -1.17
N LEU A 44 -0.49 9.14 -0.17
CA LEU A 44 -1.44 9.05 0.93
C LEU A 44 -2.88 9.40 0.51
N GLU A 45 -3.05 10.32 -0.44
CA GLU A 45 -4.37 10.68 -1.00
C GLU A 45 -5.07 9.52 -1.72
N THR A 46 -4.29 8.53 -2.19
CA THR A 46 -4.78 7.41 -3.00
C THR A 46 -4.61 6.05 -2.31
N VAL A 47 -4.27 6.08 -1.01
CA VAL A 47 -4.04 4.88 -0.21
C VAL A 47 -5.32 4.04 -0.11
N GLY A 48 -5.17 2.71 -0.15
CA GLY A 48 -6.28 1.76 -0.20
C GLY A 48 -6.67 1.32 -1.61
N GLU A 49 -6.26 2.06 -2.65
CA GLU A 49 -6.35 1.58 -4.03
C GLU A 49 -5.14 0.74 -4.44
N PRO A 50 -5.29 -0.24 -5.36
CA PRO A 50 -4.15 -0.85 -6.02
C PRO A 50 -3.24 0.21 -6.65
N PHE A 51 -1.93 0.12 -6.42
CA PHE A 51 -0.97 1.16 -6.86
C PHE A 51 -1.05 1.53 -8.35
N HIS A 52 -1.37 0.59 -9.23
CA HIS A 52 -1.57 0.89 -10.65
C HIS A 52 -2.77 1.81 -10.91
N GLN A 53 -3.84 1.73 -10.09
CA GLN A 53 -5.00 2.62 -10.16
C GLN A 53 -4.64 4.01 -9.64
N GLN A 54 -3.86 4.10 -8.56
CA GLN A 54 -3.31 5.36 -8.06
C GLN A 54 -2.57 6.12 -9.15
N LEU A 55 -1.67 5.43 -9.88
CA LEU A 55 -0.92 6.04 -10.99
C LEU A 55 -1.84 6.52 -12.14
N GLN A 56 -2.93 5.81 -12.41
CA GLN A 56 -3.91 6.26 -13.41
C GLN A 56 -4.71 7.48 -12.94
N ALA A 57 -5.07 7.54 -11.67
CA ALA A 57 -5.75 8.69 -11.07
C ALA A 57 -4.85 9.94 -11.07
N LEU A 58 -3.56 9.78 -10.73
CA LEU A 58 -2.61 10.87 -10.60
C LEU A 58 -2.04 11.36 -11.94
N PHE A 59 -1.82 10.47 -12.91
CA PHE A 59 -1.07 10.79 -14.14
C PHE A 59 -1.79 10.44 -15.45
N HIS A 60 -3.06 10.02 -15.41
CA HIS A 60 -3.95 9.89 -16.57
C HIS A 60 -3.33 9.24 -17.82
N GLY A 61 -2.99 7.95 -17.73
CA GLY A 61 -2.47 7.21 -18.89
C GLY A 61 -1.03 7.53 -19.30
N ASP A 62 -0.26 8.21 -18.43
CA ASP A 62 1.17 8.44 -18.65
C ASP A 62 1.90 7.12 -18.95
N SER A 63 2.78 7.15 -19.95
CA SER A 63 3.50 5.95 -20.42
C SER A 63 4.40 5.33 -19.34
N ARG A 64 4.80 6.12 -18.33
CA ARG A 64 5.61 5.68 -17.20
C ARG A 64 4.81 4.87 -16.17
N ASN A 65 3.47 4.94 -16.19
CA ASN A 65 2.61 4.25 -15.22
C ASN A 65 2.89 2.75 -15.16
N HIS A 66 3.14 2.13 -16.31
CA HIS A 66 3.44 0.70 -16.37
C HIS A 66 4.75 0.37 -15.65
N THR A 67 5.84 1.05 -15.97
CA THR A 67 7.16 0.79 -15.38
C THR A 67 7.20 1.13 -13.89
N ALA A 68 6.57 2.24 -13.48
CA ALA A 68 6.45 2.62 -12.08
C ALA A 68 5.63 1.58 -11.28
N GLY A 69 4.52 1.11 -11.85
CA GLY A 69 3.69 0.08 -11.24
C GLY A 69 4.41 -1.26 -11.06
N GLU A 70 5.19 -1.69 -12.07
CA GLU A 70 5.96 -2.93 -12.00
C GLU A 70 7.12 -2.87 -11.00
N GLU A 71 7.77 -1.72 -10.86
CA GLU A 71 8.80 -1.50 -9.84
C GLU A 71 8.19 -1.61 -8.43
N PHE A 72 7.09 -0.90 -8.18
CA PHE A 72 6.38 -0.96 -6.90
C PHE A 72 5.95 -2.40 -6.58
N ARG A 73 5.32 -3.09 -7.54
CA ARG A 73 4.86 -4.49 -7.37
C ARG A 73 6.01 -5.44 -7.04
N THR A 74 7.17 -5.24 -7.66
CA THR A 74 8.33 -6.11 -7.45
C THR A 74 8.92 -5.90 -6.06
N ARG A 75 9.18 -4.64 -5.67
CA ARG A 75 9.75 -4.27 -4.37
C ARG A 75 8.78 -4.51 -3.21
N LYS A 76 7.47 -4.37 -3.43
CA LYS A 76 6.42 -4.67 -2.44
C LYS A 76 6.48 -6.12 -1.93
N ARG A 77 6.95 -7.07 -2.74
CA ARG A 77 7.11 -8.46 -2.30
C ARG A 77 8.16 -8.62 -1.20
N GLU A 78 9.26 -7.87 -1.28
CA GLU A 78 10.33 -7.90 -0.28
C GLU A 78 9.83 -7.37 1.07
N ILE A 79 8.94 -6.37 1.06
CA ILE A 79 8.28 -5.84 2.26
C ILE A 79 7.41 -6.91 2.95
N PHE A 80 6.76 -7.77 2.17
CA PHE A 80 5.87 -8.80 2.69
C PHE A 80 6.59 -9.97 3.35
N ASP A 81 7.83 -10.24 2.97
CA ASP A 81 8.63 -11.29 3.61
C ASP A 81 8.96 -10.94 5.08
N ASP A 82 9.07 -9.65 5.39
CA ASP A 82 9.38 -9.13 6.73
C ASP A 82 8.17 -8.55 7.48
N ALA A 83 6.99 -8.53 6.85
CA ALA A 83 5.79 -7.94 7.43
C ALA A 83 5.42 -8.60 8.76
N ARG A 84 5.03 -7.76 9.73
CA ARG A 84 4.52 -8.20 11.03
C ARG A 84 3.08 -7.76 11.20
N PRO A 85 2.24 -8.57 11.85
CA PRO A 85 0.93 -8.10 12.26
C PRO A 85 1.05 -6.98 13.31
N PHE A 86 0.01 -6.15 13.44
CA PHE A 86 -0.09 -5.28 14.60
C PHE A 86 -0.21 -6.10 15.89
N ASP A 87 0.29 -5.55 17.00
CA ASP A 87 0.44 -6.26 18.28
C ASP A 87 -0.88 -6.85 18.83
N ASP A 88 -2.01 -6.25 18.48
CA ASP A 88 -3.35 -6.59 18.95
C ASP A 88 -4.15 -7.51 18.01
N VAL A 89 -3.64 -7.81 16.82
CA VAL A 89 -4.36 -8.59 15.79
C VAL A 89 -4.74 -9.97 16.29
N ASP A 90 -3.84 -10.67 16.98
CA ASP A 90 -4.11 -12.00 17.53
C ASP A 90 -5.24 -11.98 18.57
N ASP A 91 -5.29 -10.93 19.39
CA ASP A 91 -6.34 -10.77 20.40
C ASP A 91 -7.67 -10.44 19.73
N ALA A 92 -7.68 -9.49 18.79
CA ALA A 92 -8.86 -9.11 18.03
C ALA A 92 -9.48 -10.29 17.29
N LEU A 93 -8.68 -11.12 16.62
CA LEU A 93 -9.17 -12.30 15.89
C LEU A 93 -9.79 -13.35 16.82
N ARG A 94 -9.24 -13.56 18.02
CA ARG A 94 -9.84 -14.49 19.01
C ARG A 94 -11.25 -14.08 19.40
N HIS A 95 -11.54 -12.78 19.49
CA HIS A 95 -12.87 -12.27 19.83
C HIS A 95 -13.91 -12.46 18.71
N LEU A 96 -13.49 -12.75 17.47
CA LEU A 96 -14.39 -12.96 16.32
C LEU A 96 -14.81 -14.43 16.13
N VAL A 97 -14.19 -15.37 16.82
CA VAL A 97 -14.39 -16.82 16.64
C VAL A 97 -15.33 -17.43 17.72
N TYR A 98 -15.80 -16.62 18.67
CA TYR A 98 -16.79 -17.01 19.70
C TYR A 98 -18.23 -16.67 19.28
#